data_AF-A0A0K2RUZ0-F1
#
_entry.id   AF-A0A0K2RUZ0-F1
#
_cell.length_a   1.000
_cell.length_b   1.000
_cell.length_c   1.000
_cell.angle_alpha   90.00
_cell.angle_beta   90.00
_cell.angle_gamma   90.00
#
_symmetry.space_group_name_H-M   'P 1'
#
loop_
_entity.id
_entity.type
_entity.pdbx_description
1 polymer ?
#
loop_
_entity_poly.entity_id
_entity_poly.type
_entity_poly.pdbx_seq_one_letter_code
_entity_poly.pdbx_strand_id
1 'polypeptide(L)'
;MASIDQQIRSSNEAICGAIDALTPNRPLLSQQLLGQLRNLVEGVAAKWDADTGNATYDYEAIKTAVDSLGSAPKKLHFLQRFHKLLQQSASHYTMDGNASERLMLKYYEYLVRLRDLARDEWDMAVLMNLHKFPLDLDPHLGSTTRRLQGGSRQIRHRPLPDDATATTS
;
A
#
# COMPACT_ATOMS: atom_id res chain seq x y z
N MET A 1 -27.37 -4.13 2.77
CA MET A 1 -26.25 -4.94 2.25
C MET A 1 -25.56 -4.11 1.18
N ALA A 2 -24.24 -3.93 1.25
CA ALA A 2 -23.50 -3.27 0.17
C ALA A 2 -23.54 -4.19 -1.06
N SER A 3 -23.74 -3.64 -2.25
CA SER A 3 -23.60 -4.42 -3.49
C SER A 3 -22.13 -4.81 -3.70
N ILE A 4 -21.89 -5.82 -4.52
CA ILE A 4 -20.53 -6.25 -4.90
C ILE A 4 -19.73 -5.05 -5.46
N ASP A 5 -20.36 -4.25 -6.31
CA ASP A 5 -19.77 -3.02 -6.86
C ASP A 5 -19.41 -2.01 -5.78
N GLN A 6 -20.27 -1.86 -4.77
CA GLN A 6 -20.00 -0.95 -3.67
C GLN A 6 -18.82 -1.44 -2.82
N GLN A 7 -18.70 -2.75 -2.60
CA GLN A 7 -17.56 -3.31 -1.90
C GLN A 7 -16.24 -3.10 -2.66
N ILE A 8 -16.24 -3.33 -3.98
CA ILE A 8 -15.09 -3.07 -4.84
C ILE A 8 -14.69 -1.60 -4.75
N ARG A 9 -15.67 -0.68 -4.87
CA ARG A 9 -15.42 0.77 -4.75
C ARG A 9 -14.85 1.14 -3.39
N SER A 10 -15.44 0.67 -2.29
CA SER A 10 -14.96 0.97 -0.94
C SER A 10 -13.55 0.42 -0.69
N SER A 11 -13.24 -0.79 -1.16
CA SER A 11 -11.89 -1.37 -1.05
C SER A 11 -10.89 -0.58 -1.88
N ASN A 12 -11.27 -0.18 -3.10
CA ASN A 12 -10.46 0.67 -3.97
C ASN A 12 -10.18 2.04 -3.36
N GLU A 13 -11.20 2.70 -2.81
CA GLU A 13 -11.09 3.99 -2.13
C GLU A 13 -10.16 3.90 -0.91
N ALA A 14 -10.27 2.83 -0.11
CA ALA A 14 -9.39 2.60 1.02
C ALA A 14 -7.92 2.44 0.58
N ILE A 15 -7.68 1.69 -0.50
CA ILE A 15 -6.33 1.53 -1.08
C ILE A 15 -5.79 2.86 -1.61
N CYS A 16 -6.57 3.56 -2.42
CA CYS A 16 -6.15 4.83 -3.00
C CYS A 16 -5.89 5.88 -1.90
N GLY A 17 -6.79 5.98 -0.93
CA GLY A 17 -6.63 6.87 0.22
C GLY A 17 -5.40 6.53 1.07
N ALA A 18 -5.12 5.24 1.29
CA ALA A 18 -3.90 4.81 1.98
C ALA A 18 -2.64 5.24 1.22
N ILE A 19 -2.59 5.05 -0.11
CA ILE A 19 -1.48 5.51 -0.94
C ILE A 19 -1.27 7.01 -0.79
N ASP A 20 -2.32 7.81 -0.95
CA ASP A 20 -2.21 9.27 -0.87
C ASP A 20 -1.81 9.77 0.54
N ALA A 21 -2.27 9.10 1.60
CA ALA A 21 -2.01 9.53 2.98
C ALA A 21 -0.71 8.98 3.59
N LEU A 22 -0.29 7.76 3.21
CA LEU A 22 0.76 7.00 3.91
C LEU A 22 2.02 6.80 3.07
N THR A 23 2.14 7.40 1.89
CA THR A 23 3.36 7.35 1.06
C THR A 23 4.68 7.56 1.87
N PRO A 24 4.76 8.47 2.86
CA PRO A 24 5.97 8.64 3.67
C PRO A 24 6.30 7.47 4.60
N ASN A 25 5.33 6.61 4.95
CA ASN A 25 5.46 5.48 5.86
C ASN A 25 5.18 4.17 5.12
N ARG A 26 6.17 3.71 4.34
CA ARG A 26 6.09 2.51 3.49
C ARG A 26 5.73 1.22 4.24
N PRO A 27 6.23 0.95 5.46
CA PRO A 27 5.86 -0.26 6.18
C PRO A 27 4.36 -0.28 6.49
N LEU A 28 3.85 0.84 7.03
CA LEU A 28 2.43 0.97 7.39
C LEU A 28 1.53 0.99 6.15
N LEU A 29 1.95 1.69 5.10
CA LEU A 29 1.26 1.69 3.81
C LEU A 29 1.12 0.26 3.28
N SER A 30 2.21 -0.51 3.27
CA SER A 30 2.21 -1.88 2.76
C SER A 30 1.28 -2.80 3.56
N GLN A 31 1.24 -2.65 4.88
CA GLN A 31 0.31 -3.39 5.74
C GLN A 31 -1.16 -3.04 5.44
N GLN A 32 -1.48 -1.75 5.31
CA GLN A 32 -2.83 -1.29 4.98
C GLN A 32 -3.26 -1.79 3.60
N LEU A 33 -2.37 -1.74 2.60
CA LEU A 33 -2.65 -2.24 1.26
C LEU A 33 -2.93 -3.74 1.29
N LEU A 34 -2.06 -4.55 1.89
CA LEU A 34 -2.23 -6.01 1.94
C LEU A 34 -3.56 -6.42 2.60
N GLY A 35 -4.02 -5.68 3.61
CA GLY A 35 -5.33 -5.89 4.23
C GLY A 35 -6.50 -5.63 3.27
N GLN A 36 -6.47 -4.52 2.51
CA GLN A 36 -7.55 -4.15 1.60
C GLN A 36 -7.50 -4.88 0.24
N LEU A 37 -6.32 -5.34 -0.18
CA LEU A 37 -6.14 -6.06 -1.44
C LEU A 37 -6.90 -7.36 -1.48
N ARG A 38 -6.97 -8.06 -0.34
CA ARG A 38 -7.79 -9.27 -0.22
C ARG A 38 -9.25 -8.96 -0.50
N ASN A 39 -9.80 -7.93 0.14
CA ASN A 39 -11.19 -7.50 -0.05
C ASN A 39 -11.48 -7.11 -1.50
N LEU A 40 -10.55 -6.40 -2.15
CA LEU A 40 -10.69 -6.01 -3.55
C LEU A 40 -10.70 -7.24 -4.47
N VAL A 41 -9.78 -8.20 -4.27
CA VAL A 41 -9.69 -9.43 -5.07
C VAL A 41 -10.94 -10.30 -4.89
N GLU A 42 -11.40 -10.46 -3.65
CA GLU A 42 -12.64 -11.18 -3.32
C GLU A 42 -13.87 -10.51 -3.98
N GLY A 43 -13.95 -9.17 -3.94
CA GLY A 43 -15.00 -8.41 -4.61
C GLY A 43 -15.00 -8.59 -6.12
N VAL A 44 -13.82 -8.53 -6.77
CA VAL A 44 -13.69 -8.75 -8.22
C VAL A 44 -14.06 -10.19 -8.61
N ALA A 45 -13.66 -11.18 -7.81
CA ALA A 45 -14.06 -12.57 -8.03
C ALA A 45 -15.57 -12.74 -7.93
N ALA A 46 -16.20 -12.17 -6.89
CA ALA A 46 -17.64 -12.20 -6.70
C ALA A 46 -18.39 -11.48 -7.84
N LYS A 47 -17.83 -10.39 -8.39
CA LYS A 47 -18.43 -9.68 -9.52
C LYS A 47 -18.46 -10.55 -10.78
N TRP A 48 -17.36 -11.25 -11.04
CA TRP A 48 -17.31 -12.20 -12.15
C TRP A 48 -18.31 -13.34 -11.98
N ASP A 49 -18.39 -13.95 -10.79
CA ASP A 49 -19.33 -15.04 -10.50
C ASP A 49 -20.80 -14.57 -10.61
N ALA A 50 -21.08 -13.33 -10.17
CA ALA A 50 -22.40 -12.71 -10.27
C ALA A 50 -22.85 -12.46 -11.72
N ASP A 51 -21.95 -12.00 -12.60
CA ASP A 51 -22.24 -11.88 -14.03
C ASP A 51 -22.51 -13.24 -14.68
N THR A 52 -22.02 -14.34 -14.08
CA THR A 52 -22.32 -15.72 -14.52
C THR A 52 -23.55 -16.34 -13.86
N GLY A 53 -24.24 -15.64 -12.96
CA GLY A 53 -25.57 -16.02 -12.45
C GLY A 53 -25.74 -16.09 -10.93
N ASN A 54 -24.74 -15.71 -10.12
CA ASN A 54 -24.79 -15.86 -8.66
C ASN A 54 -24.57 -14.52 -7.91
N ALA A 55 -25.66 -13.79 -7.65
CA ALA A 55 -25.62 -12.36 -7.29
C ALA A 55 -25.54 -12.03 -5.78
N THR A 56 -25.15 -12.96 -4.91
CA THR A 56 -25.19 -12.74 -3.45
C THR A 56 -23.81 -12.43 -2.89
N TYR A 57 -23.64 -11.29 -2.20
CA TYR A 57 -22.41 -10.96 -1.47
C TYR A 57 -22.52 -11.48 -0.02
N ASP A 58 -22.15 -12.74 0.17
CA ASP A 58 -22.00 -13.41 1.46
C ASP A 58 -20.66 -14.18 1.49
N TYR A 59 -20.16 -14.52 2.68
CA TYR A 59 -18.88 -15.21 2.86
C TYR A 59 -18.80 -16.53 2.06
N GLU A 60 -19.85 -17.35 2.08
CA GLU A 60 -19.90 -18.60 1.32
C GLU A 60 -19.94 -18.36 -0.19
N ALA A 61 -20.59 -17.27 -0.63
CA ALA A 61 -20.62 -16.89 -2.03
C ALA A 61 -19.26 -16.37 -2.52
N ILE A 62 -18.53 -15.61 -1.70
CA ILE A 62 -17.17 -15.16 -2.00
C ILE A 62 -16.23 -16.36 -2.13
N LYS A 63 -16.31 -17.30 -1.18
CA LYS A 63 -15.50 -18.52 -1.22
C LYS A 63 -15.79 -19.32 -2.50
N THR A 64 -17.07 -19.50 -2.82
CA THR A 64 -17.51 -20.15 -4.05
C THR A 64 -16.99 -19.43 -5.30
N ALA A 65 -17.09 -18.10 -5.33
CA ALA A 65 -16.61 -17.28 -6.43
C ALA A 65 -15.08 -17.36 -6.62
N VAL A 66 -14.32 -17.44 -5.54
CA VAL A 66 -12.86 -17.63 -5.62
C VAL A 66 -12.50 -19.04 -6.09
N ASP A 67 -13.25 -20.05 -5.67
CA ASP A 67 -13.06 -21.44 -6.10
C ASP A 67 -13.42 -21.62 -7.59
N SER A 68 -14.49 -20.96 -8.05
CA SER A 68 -14.95 -20.99 -9.45
C SER A 68 -13.95 -20.35 -10.43
N LEU A 69 -13.04 -19.47 -9.95
CA LEU A 69 -11.92 -18.95 -10.75
C LEU A 69 -11.01 -20.04 -11.32
N GLY A 70 -10.96 -21.23 -10.71
CA GLY A 70 -10.20 -22.36 -11.24
C GLY A 70 -10.75 -22.89 -12.57
N SER A 71 -12.07 -22.75 -12.78
CA SER A 71 -12.76 -23.14 -14.01
C SER A 71 -13.03 -21.95 -14.95
N ALA A 72 -12.71 -20.73 -14.52
CA ALA A 72 -12.86 -19.50 -15.29
C ALA A 72 -11.88 -19.42 -16.48
N PRO A 73 -12.12 -18.49 -17.43
CA PRO A 73 -11.17 -18.18 -18.49
C PRO A 73 -9.74 -17.96 -17.98
N LYS A 74 -8.73 -18.40 -18.74
CA LYS A 74 -7.30 -18.31 -18.34
C LYS A 74 -6.86 -16.91 -17.89
N LYS A 75 -7.49 -15.86 -18.42
CA LYS A 75 -7.24 -14.47 -18.03
C LYS A 75 -7.56 -14.18 -16.55
N LEU A 76 -8.34 -15.01 -15.87
CA LEU A 76 -8.69 -14.87 -14.45
C LEU A 76 -7.88 -15.77 -13.52
N HIS A 77 -7.07 -16.70 -14.05
CA HIS A 77 -6.26 -17.61 -13.24
C HIS A 77 -5.22 -16.86 -12.39
N PHE A 78 -4.77 -15.69 -12.84
CA PHE A 78 -3.89 -14.85 -12.02
C PHE A 78 -4.59 -14.37 -10.75
N LEU A 79 -5.90 -14.10 -10.79
CA LEU A 79 -6.68 -13.62 -9.65
C LEU A 79 -6.75 -14.69 -8.56
N GLN A 80 -6.98 -15.95 -8.96
CA GLN A 80 -6.98 -17.09 -8.03
C GLN A 80 -5.60 -17.27 -7.38
N ARG A 81 -4.53 -17.19 -8.18
CA ARG A 81 -3.15 -17.27 -7.66
C ARG A 81 -2.85 -16.12 -6.72
N PHE A 82 -3.30 -14.91 -7.05
CA PHE A 82 -3.08 -13.73 -6.23
C PHE A 82 -3.81 -13.83 -4.89
N HIS A 83 -5.07 -14.27 -4.89
CA HIS A 83 -5.83 -14.54 -3.67
C HIS A 83 -5.11 -15.54 -2.75
N LYS A 84 -4.62 -16.68 -3.30
CA LYS A 84 -3.87 -17.68 -2.52
C LYS A 84 -2.59 -17.10 -1.89
N LEU A 85 -1.86 -16.27 -2.63
CA LEU A 85 -0.66 -15.59 -2.15
C LEU A 85 -0.97 -14.61 -1.00
N LEU A 86 -2.06 -13.84 -1.11
CA LEU A 86 -2.52 -12.93 -0.06
C LEU A 86 -2.95 -13.70 1.20
N GLN A 87 -3.66 -14.82 1.04
CA GLN A 87 -4.10 -15.67 2.15
C GLN A 87 -2.93 -16.26 2.93
N GLN A 88 -1.91 -16.77 2.23
CA GLN A 88 -0.70 -17.31 2.87
C GLN A 88 0.11 -16.22 3.60
N SER A 89 0.09 -14.99 3.08
CA SER A 89 0.87 -13.90 3.62
C SER A 89 0.21 -13.22 4.82
N ALA A 90 -1.11 -13.42 5.03
CA ALA A 90 -1.89 -12.81 6.11
C ALA A 90 -1.35 -13.05 7.52
N SER A 91 -0.74 -14.22 7.75
CA SER A 91 -0.12 -14.55 9.04
C SER A 91 1.17 -13.77 9.31
N HIS A 92 1.84 -13.25 8.28
CA HIS A 92 3.15 -12.61 8.38
C HIS A 92 3.12 -11.09 8.21
N TYR A 93 2.29 -10.55 7.30
CA TYR A 93 2.29 -9.10 7.03
C TYR A 93 1.70 -8.28 8.18
N THR A 94 0.81 -8.87 8.98
CA THR A 94 0.21 -8.20 10.15
C THR A 94 1.24 -7.88 11.23
N MET A 95 2.37 -8.58 11.26
CA MET A 95 3.37 -8.48 12.33
C MET A 95 4.67 -7.77 11.92
N ASP A 96 5.01 -7.74 10.61
CA ASP A 96 6.26 -7.15 10.11
C ASP A 96 6.02 -6.26 8.87
N GLY A 97 6.19 -4.95 9.03
CA GLY A 97 6.06 -3.97 7.97
C GLY A 97 7.14 -4.07 6.88
N ASN A 98 8.36 -4.50 7.23
CA ASN A 98 9.43 -4.74 6.24
C ASN A 98 9.13 -5.97 5.39
N ALA A 99 8.54 -7.02 5.99
CA ALA A 99 8.05 -8.16 5.22
C ALA A 99 6.91 -7.75 4.28
N SER A 100 6.03 -6.87 4.75
CA SER A 100 4.92 -6.31 3.97
C SER A 100 5.40 -5.52 2.76
N GLU A 101 6.42 -4.66 2.92
CA GLU A 101 7.04 -3.93 1.81
C GLU A 101 7.58 -4.86 0.73
N ARG A 102 8.34 -5.89 1.13
CA ARG A 102 8.91 -6.87 0.18
C ARG A 102 7.81 -7.61 -0.60
N LEU A 103 6.70 -7.94 0.06
CA LEU A 103 5.54 -8.56 -0.59
C LEU A 103 4.87 -7.62 -1.58
N MET A 104 4.70 -6.34 -1.22
CA MET A 104 4.08 -5.35 -2.09
C MET A 104 4.87 -5.13 -3.39
N LEU A 105 6.21 -5.14 -3.34
CA LEU A 105 7.04 -5.09 -4.55
C LEU A 105 6.77 -6.28 -5.49
N LYS A 106 6.63 -7.49 -4.92
CA LYS A 106 6.31 -8.70 -5.67
C LYS A 106 4.88 -8.68 -6.22
N TYR A 107 3.95 -8.05 -5.50
CA TYR A 107 2.54 -8.02 -5.88
C TYR A 107 2.18 -6.88 -6.82
N TYR A 108 3.05 -5.90 -7.02
CA TYR A 108 2.76 -4.74 -7.88
C TYR A 108 2.30 -5.13 -9.29
N GLU A 109 2.92 -6.15 -9.90
CA GLU A 109 2.50 -6.64 -11.22
C GLU A 109 1.07 -7.21 -11.20
N TYR A 110 0.69 -7.90 -10.12
CA TYR A 110 -0.68 -8.40 -9.94
C TYR A 110 -1.69 -7.25 -9.82
N LEU A 111 -1.31 -6.14 -9.20
CA LEU A 111 -2.15 -4.95 -9.06
C LEU A 111 -2.41 -4.26 -10.40
N VAL A 112 -1.38 -4.15 -11.24
CA VAL A 112 -1.51 -3.63 -12.60
C VAL A 112 -2.46 -4.51 -13.42
N ARG A 113 -2.26 -5.84 -13.38
CA ARG A 113 -3.15 -6.79 -14.06
C ARG A 113 -4.59 -6.74 -13.55
N LEU A 114 -4.80 -6.56 -12.24
CA LEU A 114 -6.12 -6.43 -11.64
C LEU A 114 -6.83 -5.16 -12.12
N ARG A 115 -6.11 -4.04 -12.18
CA ARG A 115 -6.63 -2.78 -12.73
C ARG A 115 -7.07 -2.94 -14.18
N ASP A 116 -6.20 -3.51 -15.00
CA ASP A 116 -6.45 -3.64 -16.43
C ASP A 116 -7.65 -4.59 -16.67
N LEU A 117 -7.71 -5.71 -15.93
CA LEU A 117 -8.88 -6.61 -15.94
C LEU A 117 -10.18 -5.87 -15.57
N ALA A 118 -10.16 -5.08 -14.48
CA ALA A 118 -11.35 -4.40 -14.01
C ALA A 118 -11.87 -3.36 -15.02
N ARG A 119 -10.94 -2.73 -15.73
CA ARG A 119 -11.24 -1.78 -16.80
C ARG A 119 -11.79 -2.49 -18.04
N ASP A 120 -11.16 -3.58 -18.46
CA ASP A 120 -11.51 -4.28 -19.70
C ASP A 120 -12.84 -5.04 -19.60
N GLU A 121 -13.15 -5.65 -18.45
CA GLU A 121 -14.38 -6.44 -18.28
C GLU A 121 -15.60 -5.60 -17.88
N TRP A 122 -15.39 -4.55 -17.08
CA TRP A 122 -16.49 -3.83 -16.42
C TRP A 122 -16.41 -2.30 -16.52
N ASP A 123 -15.47 -1.75 -17.30
CA ASP A 123 -15.20 -0.31 -17.41
C ASP A 123 -14.91 0.36 -16.05
N MET A 124 -14.52 -0.42 -15.04
CA MET A 124 -14.30 0.08 -13.68
C MET A 124 -12.87 0.62 -13.50
N ALA A 125 -12.77 1.89 -13.11
CA ALA A 125 -11.50 2.52 -12.78
C ALA A 125 -11.09 2.23 -11.32
N VAL A 126 -10.19 1.27 -11.13
CA VAL A 126 -9.60 0.92 -9.83
C VAL A 126 -8.10 1.19 -9.81
N LEU A 127 -7.51 1.37 -8.62
CA LEU A 127 -6.06 1.53 -8.41
C LEU A 127 -5.42 2.65 -9.25
N MET A 128 -6.15 3.76 -9.44
CA MET A 128 -5.75 4.84 -10.35
C MET A 128 -4.46 5.56 -9.91
N ASN A 129 -4.22 5.66 -8.60
CA ASN A 129 -3.03 6.28 -8.03
C ASN A 129 -1.92 5.27 -7.70
N LEU A 130 -2.00 4.03 -8.22
CA LEU A 130 -1.00 2.98 -7.96
C LEU A 130 0.43 3.41 -8.34
N HIS A 131 0.57 4.29 -9.35
CA HIS A 131 1.86 4.86 -9.76
C HIS A 131 2.55 5.72 -8.69
N LYS A 132 1.80 6.17 -7.66
CA LYS A 132 2.37 6.91 -6.51
C LYS A 132 2.96 5.98 -5.45
N PHE A 133 2.71 4.67 -5.56
CA PHE A 133 3.29 3.72 -4.62
C PHE A 133 4.82 3.75 -4.72
N PRO A 134 5.55 3.95 -3.62
CA PRO A 134 7.00 4.08 -3.63
C PRO A 134 7.65 2.71 -3.91
N LEU A 135 7.92 2.44 -5.18
CA LEU A 135 8.59 1.22 -5.66
C LEU A 135 10.10 1.22 -5.45
N ASP A 136 10.71 2.38 -5.25
CA ASP A 136 12.16 2.49 -5.15
C ASP A 136 12.69 1.79 -3.89
N LEU A 137 13.74 0.99 -4.12
CA LEU A 137 14.57 0.35 -3.10
C LEU A 137 15.66 1.29 -2.58
N ASP A 138 15.77 2.51 -3.12
CA ASP A 138 16.83 3.44 -2.76
C ASP A 138 16.36 4.49 -1.73
N PRO A 139 16.64 4.32 -0.43
CA PRO A 139 16.36 5.34 0.58
C PRO A 139 17.12 6.66 0.36
N HIS A 140 18.09 6.73 -0.57
CA HIS A 140 18.85 7.95 -0.83
C HIS A 140 18.17 8.99 -1.74
N LEU A 141 17.12 8.63 -2.47
CA LEU A 141 16.41 9.56 -3.37
C LEU A 141 15.26 10.34 -2.69
N GLY A 142 15.22 10.34 -1.36
CA GLY A 142 14.23 11.06 -0.55
C GLY A 142 14.76 12.24 0.27
N SER A 143 15.99 12.71 0.05
CA SER A 143 16.60 13.77 0.87
C SER A 143 16.87 15.06 0.10
N THR A 144 15.82 15.79 -0.28
CA THR A 144 15.96 17.24 -0.51
C THR A 144 14.89 18.05 0.22
N THR A 145 14.51 17.63 1.43
CA THR A 145 14.02 18.63 2.41
C THR A 145 15.26 19.32 2.95
N ARG A 146 15.71 20.30 2.16
CA ARG A 146 16.68 21.33 2.52
C ARG A 146 16.44 21.75 3.97
N ARG A 147 17.35 21.37 4.86
CA ARG A 147 17.44 21.94 6.20
C ARG A 147 17.51 23.45 6.02
N LEU A 148 16.44 24.16 6.34
CA LEU A 148 16.53 25.58 6.66
C LEU A 148 17.43 25.63 7.90
N GLN A 149 18.71 25.90 7.67
CA GLN A 149 19.62 26.27 8.73
C GLN A 149 19.09 27.57 9.31
N GLY A 150 18.37 27.46 10.42
CA GLY A 150 18.17 28.56 11.34
C GLY A 150 19.56 29.04 11.77
N GLY A 151 19.99 30.16 11.20
CA GLY A 151 21.18 30.85 11.62
C GLY A 151 21.02 31.29 13.07
N SER A 152 21.90 30.80 13.93
CA SER A 152 22.26 31.45 15.19
C SER A 152 23.72 31.11 15.45
N ARG A 153 24.60 31.89 14.81
CA ARG A 153 26.01 31.96 15.19
C ARG A 153 26.05 32.50 16.62
N GLN A 154 26.17 31.61 17.58
CA GLN A 154 26.51 31.98 18.95
C GLN A 154 27.97 32.45 18.92
N ILE A 155 28.15 33.76 19.04
CA ILE A 155 29.47 34.38 19.23
C ILE A 155 30.00 33.84 20.55
N ARG A 156 31.01 32.96 20.47
CA ARG A 156 31.81 32.57 21.64
C ARG A 156 32.63 33.79 22.05
N HIS A 157 32.15 34.53 23.04
CA HIS A 157 33.02 35.43 23.78
C HIS A 157 34.05 34.58 24.54
N ARG A 158 35.31 34.72 24.13
CA ARG A 158 36.49 34.21 24.82
C ARG A 158 36.77 35.15 26.00
N PRO A 159 36.87 34.69 27.26
CA PRO A 159 37.45 35.52 28.30
C PRO A 159 38.96 35.61 28.05
N LEU A 160 39.52 36.82 28.09
CA LEU A 160 40.97 37.00 28.19
C LEU A 160 41.47 36.54 29.57
N PRO A 161 42.70 36.00 29.67
CA PRO A 161 43.36 35.83 30.95
C PRO A 161 43.92 37.19 31.40
N ASP A 162 43.48 37.67 32.57
CA ASP A 162 44.22 38.69 33.32
C ASP A 162 45.26 37.98 34.17
N ASP A 163 46.50 38.00 33.70
CA ASP A 163 47.67 37.70 34.50
C ASP A 163 48.51 38.99 34.60
N ALA A 164 48.85 39.32 35.84
CA ALA A 164 50.07 40.00 36.30
C ALA A 164 49.86 41.22 37.21
N THR A 165 49.97 40.92 38.51
CA THR A 165 50.93 41.50 39.47
C THR A 165 50.81 42.97 39.90
N ALA A 166 50.53 43.09 41.21
CA ALA A 166 51.30 43.83 42.22
C ALA A 166 51.54 45.35 42.05
N THR A 167 51.15 46.13 43.07
CA THR A 167 52.02 47.10 43.76
C THR A 167 51.35 47.61 45.05
N THR A 168 52.00 47.29 46.17
CA THR A 168 52.26 48.07 47.39
C THR A 168 51.66 49.47 47.52
N SER A 169 50.95 49.74 48.63
CA SER A 169 51.26 50.80 49.63
C SER A 169 50.21 50.87 50.72
#